data_AF-A0AB35K4U5-F1
#
_entry.id   AF-A0AB35K4U5-F1
#
_cell.length_a   1.000
_cell.length_b   1.000
_cell.length_c   1.000
_cell.angle_alpha   90.00
_cell.angle_beta   90.00
_cell.angle_gamma   90.00
#
_symmetry.space_group_name_H-M   'P 1'
#
loop_
_entity.id
_entity.type
_entity.pdbx_description
1 polymer ?
#
loop_
_entity_poly.entity_id
_entity_poly.type
_entity_poly.pdbx_seq_one_letter_code
_entity_poly.pdbx_strand_id
1 'polypeptide(L)' 'MVIILINVKNQPSSIDQINEAIELINEAVTSKQLEEARNTATAFIDAAYESEDITLNQKHQLLKKVRTAYRIQYIGAAR' A
#
# COMPACT_ATOMS: atom_id res chain seq x y z
N MET A 1 11.98 -13.08 34.75
CA MET A 1 11.85 -12.61 33.36
C MET A 1 10.37 -12.48 33.07
N VAL A 2 9.87 -11.24 32.90
CA VAL A 2 8.48 -10.99 32.52
C VAL A 2 8.44 -11.01 31.00
N ILE A 3 7.88 -12.08 30.43
CA ILE A 3 7.56 -12.12 29.00
C ILE A 3 6.31 -11.26 28.85
N ILE A 4 6.50 -10.01 28.44
CA ILE A 4 5.40 -9.16 28.00
C ILE A 4 4.86 -9.83 26.73
N LEU A 5 3.71 -10.51 26.85
CA LEU A 5 2.90 -10.92 25.73
C LEU A 5 2.43 -9.63 25.05
N ILE A 6 3.21 -9.16 24.08
CA ILE A 6 2.79 -8.08 23.19
C ILE A 6 1.55 -8.62 22.48
N ASN A 7 0.41 -8.02 22.82
CA ASN A 7 -0.90 -8.38 22.30
C ASN A 7 -0.84 -8.27 20.76
N VAL A 8 -0.81 -9.40 20.05
CA VAL A 8 -0.71 -9.49 18.58
C VAL A 8 -1.89 -8.78 17.86
N LYS A 9 -2.89 -8.31 18.62
CA LYS A 9 -4.11 -7.66 18.15
C LYS A 9 -3.95 -6.24 17.56
N ASN A 10 -2.75 -5.65 17.55
CA ASN A 10 -2.54 -4.29 17.06
C ASN A 10 -1.69 -4.20 15.78
N GLN A 11 -1.40 -5.33 15.12
CA GLN A 11 -0.75 -5.28 13.81
C GLN A 11 -1.81 -4.99 12.73
N PRO A 12 -1.65 -3.92 11.93
CA PRO A 12 -2.57 -3.64 10.83
C PRO A 12 -2.55 -4.82 9.85
N SER A 13 -3.73 -5.21 9.36
CA SER A 13 -3.83 -6.31 8.41
C SER A 13 -3.08 -5.97 7.12
N SER A 14 -2.70 -6.99 6.34
CA SER A 14 -2.06 -6.78 5.03
C SER A 14 -2.90 -5.85 4.13
N ILE A 15 -4.23 -5.92 4.24
CA ILE A 15 -5.16 -5.01 3.54
C ILE A 15 -5.04 -3.57 4.07
N ASP A 16 -4.95 -3.36 5.38
CA ASP A 16 -4.84 -2.02 5.98
C ASP A 16 -3.52 -1.36 5.57
N GLN A 17 -2.41 -2.11 5.61
CA GLN A 17 -1.09 -1.61 5.17
C GLN A 17 -1.09 -1.26 3.68
N ILE A 18 -1.77 -2.05 2.84
CA ILE A 18 -1.93 -1.74 1.41
C ILE A 18 -2.77 -0.47 1.22
N ASN A 19 -3.85 -0.31 1.98
CA ASN A 19 -4.71 0.87 1.86
C ASN A 19 -3.98 2.13 2.32
N GLU A 20 -3.26 2.09 3.43
CA GLU A 20 -2.42 3.20 3.91
C GLU A 20 -1.36 3.58 2.87
N ALA A 21 -0.69 2.59 2.26
CA ALA A 21 0.27 2.86 1.20
C ALA A 21 -0.38 3.47 -0.06
N ILE A 22 -1.64 3.14 -0.37
CA ILE A 22 -2.40 3.79 -1.45
C ILE A 22 -2.78 5.23 -1.06
N GLU A 23 -3.10 5.51 0.20
CA GLU A 23 -3.38 6.87 0.68
C GLU A 23 -2.16 7.78 0.55
N LEU A 24 -0.96 7.28 0.87
CA LEU A 24 0.30 8.01 0.67
C LEU A 24 0.53 8.45 -0.79
N ILE A 25 -0.03 7.74 -1.77
CA ILE A 25 0.02 8.17 -3.19
C ILE A 25 -0.81 9.44 -3.39
N ASN A 26 -1.96 9.57 -2.73
CA ASN A 26 -2.83 10.74 -2.84
C ASN A 26 -2.27 11.95 -2.07
N GLU A 27 -1.50 11.70 -1.02
CA GLU A 27 -0.88 12.74 -0.19
C GLU A 27 0.49 13.20 -0.70
N ALA A 28 1.07 12.50 -1.68
CA ALA A 28 2.39 12.82 -2.22
C ALA A 28 2.42 14.22 -2.86
N VAL A 29 3.32 15.08 -2.37
CA VAL A 29 3.49 16.48 -2.82
C VAL A 29 4.61 16.61 -3.84
N THR A 30 5.54 15.67 -3.87
CA THR A 30 6.68 15.64 -4.79
C THR A 30 6.67 14.39 -5.67
N SER A 31 7.27 14.46 -6.86
CA SER A 31 7.41 13.30 -7.75
C SER A 31 8.14 12.14 -7.08
N LYS A 32 9.15 12.43 -6.24
CA LYS A 32 9.89 11.42 -5.48
C LYS A 32 8.98 10.69 -4.48
N GLN A 33 8.22 11.43 -3.66
CA GLN A 33 7.27 10.83 -2.72
C GLN A 33 6.21 9.98 -3.45
N LEU A 34 5.77 10.44 -4.62
CA LEU A 34 4.80 9.73 -5.43
C LEU A 34 5.34 8.39 -5.97
N GLU A 35 6.59 8.36 -6.42
CA GLU A 35 7.26 7.12 -6.83
C GLU A 35 7.51 6.18 -5.66
N GLU A 36 7.95 6.69 -4.51
CA GLU A 36 8.16 5.93 -3.30
C GLU A 36 6.86 5.29 -2.81
N ALA A 37 5.78 6.06 -2.70
CA ALA A 37 4.46 5.56 -2.29
C ALA A 37 3.93 4.47 -3.23
N ARG A 38 4.09 4.65 -4.55
CA ARG A 38 3.71 3.64 -5.55
C ARG A 38 4.49 2.33 -5.36
N ASN A 39 5.80 2.43 -5.17
CA ASN A 39 6.66 1.27 -5.02
C ASN A 39 6.35 0.52 -3.71
N THR A 40 6.15 1.25 -2.61
CA THR A 40 5.75 0.68 -1.32
C THR A 40 4.40 -0.04 -1.41
N ALA A 41 3.38 0.59 -2.00
CA ALA A 41 2.07 -0.04 -2.17
C ALA A 41 2.15 -1.32 -3.00
N THR A 42 2.98 -1.32 -4.06
CA THR A 42 3.19 -2.50 -4.91
C THR A 42 3.89 -3.62 -4.15
N ALA A 43 4.93 -3.30 -3.38
CA ALA A 43 5.65 -4.26 -2.55
C ALA A 43 4.74 -4.92 -1.49
N PHE A 44 3.86 -4.15 -0.84
CA PHE A 44 2.90 -4.71 0.12
C PHE A 44 1.85 -5.61 -0.56
N ILE A 45 1.38 -5.26 -1.76
CA ILE A 45 0.47 -6.11 -2.52
C ILE A 45 1.16 -7.43 -2.92
N ASP A 46 2.42 -7.36 -3.35
CA ASP A 46 3.18 -8.55 -3.72
C ASP A 46 3.42 -9.45 -2.49
N ALA A 47 3.87 -8.87 -1.38
CA ALA A 47 4.06 -9.59 -0.11
C ALA A 47 2.77 -10.23 0.40
N ALA A 48 1.64 -9.52 0.35
CA ALA A 48 0.34 -10.04 0.77
C ALA A 48 -0.17 -11.18 -0.13
N TYR A 49 0.22 -11.18 -1.40
CA TYR A 49 -0.11 -12.28 -2.31
C TYR A 49 0.80 -13.49 -2.08
N GLU A 50 2.10 -13.25 -1.86
CA GLU A 50 3.08 -14.30 -1.54
C GLU A 50 2.80 -14.97 -0.18
N SER A 51 2.22 -14.26 0.78
CA SER A 51 1.73 -14.79 2.05
C SER A 51 0.36 -15.47 1.97
N GLU A 52 -0.27 -15.49 0.79
CA GLU A 52 -1.64 -16.00 0.56
C GLU A 52 -2.75 -15.23 1.31
N ASP A 53 -2.46 -14.03 1.84
CA ASP A 53 -3.46 -13.16 2.51
C ASP A 53 -4.50 -12.61 1.52
N ILE A 54 -4.11 -12.47 0.24
CA ILE A 54 -4.98 -12.04 -0.84
C ILE A 54 -4.92 -12.98 -2.03
N THR A 55 -6.04 -13.08 -2.75
CA THR A 55 -6.13 -13.83 -4.01
C THR A 55 -5.46 -13.10 -5.18
N LEU A 56 -5.15 -13.83 -6.25
CA LEU A 56 -4.63 -13.23 -7.50
C LEU A 56 -5.57 -12.15 -8.08
N ASN A 57 -6.89 -12.36 -7.97
CA ASN A 57 -7.87 -11.37 -8.42
C ASN A 57 -7.80 -10.08 -7.57
N GLN A 58 -7.69 -10.22 -6.24
CA GLN A 58 -7.50 -9.06 -5.35
C GLN A 58 -6.19 -8.34 -5.64
N LYS A 59 -5.08 -9.06 -5.87
CA LYS A 59 -3.80 -8.48 -6.31
C LYS A 59 -3.98 -7.62 -7.56
N HIS A 60 -4.63 -8.15 -8.61
CA HIS A 60 -4.87 -7.38 -9.84
C HIS A 60 -5.73 -6.13 -9.61
N GLN A 61 -6.76 -6.22 -8.77
CA GLN A 61 -7.61 -5.08 -8.44
C GLN A 61 -6.84 -4.00 -7.66
N LEU A 62 -6.00 -4.39 -6.70
CA LEU A 62 -5.19 -3.48 -5.90
C LEU A 62 -4.10 -2.81 -6.74
N LEU A 63 -3.39 -3.56 -7.60
CA LEU A 63 -2.42 -2.98 -8.56
C LEU A 63 -3.08 -1.97 -9.51
N LYS A 64 -4.32 -2.24 -9.95
CA LYS A 64 -5.10 -1.29 -10.74
C LYS A 64 -5.44 -0.03 -9.95
N LYS A 65 -5.80 -0.14 -8.67
CA LYS A 65 -6.03 1.02 -7.78
C LYS A 65 -4.78 1.87 -7.61
N VAL A 66 -3.64 1.26 -7.30
CA VAL A 66 -2.33 1.92 -7.19
C VAL A 66 -2.00 2.70 -8.46
N ARG A 67 -2.13 2.06 -9.63
CA ARG A 67 -1.86 2.71 -10.93
C ARG A 67 -2.81 3.88 -11.21
N THR A 68 -4.07 3.76 -10.81
CA THR A 68 -5.07 4.81 -11.00
C THR A 68 -4.79 6.01 -10.11
N ALA A 69 -4.53 5.79 -8.81
CA ALA A 69 -4.15 6.83 -7.86
C ALA A 69 -2.89 7.56 -8.30
N TYR A 70 -1.84 6.82 -8.68
CA TYR A 70 -0.59 7.39 -9.19
C TYR A 70 -0.82 8.29 -10.40
N ARG A 71 -1.64 7.84 -11.37
CA ARG A 71 -1.94 8.61 -12.57
C ARG A 71 -2.72 9.89 -12.25
N ILE A 72 -3.69 9.82 -11.35
CA ILE A 72 -4.46 10.99 -10.92
C ILE A 72 -3.54 12.01 -10.26
N GLN A 73 -2.70 11.58 -9.32
CA GLN A 73 -1.78 12.49 -8.63
C GLN A 73 -0.74 13.06 -9.58
N TYR A 74 -0.18 12.26 -10.49
CA TYR A 74 0.82 12.74 -11.46
C TYR A 74 0.24 13.81 -12.41
N ILE A 75 -0.99 13.61 -12.90
CA ILE A 75 -1.65 14.59 -13.78
C ILE A 75 -2.14 15.81 -12.98
N GLY A 76 -2.63 15.59 -11.75
CA GLY A 76 -3.12 16.64 -10.86
C GLY A 76 -2.01 17.55 -10.34
N ALA A 77 -0.88 16.98 -9.93
CA ALA A 77 0.29 17.71 -9.45
C ALA A 77 1.08 18.44 -10.55
N ALA A 78 0.80 18.14 -11.83
CA ALA A 78 1.38 18.83 -12.98
C ALA A 78 0.57 20.08 -13.41
N ARG A 79 -0.48 20.44 -12.67
CA ARG A 79 -1.26 21.69 -12.85
C ARG A 79 -0.86 22.71 -11.79
#